data_AF-A0A3D3EF65-F1
#
_entry.id   AF-A0A3D3EF65-F1
#
_cell.length_a   1.000
_cell.length_b   1.000
_cell.length_c   1.000
_cell.angle_alpha   90.00
_cell.angle_beta   90.00
_cell.angle_gamma   90.00
#
_symmetry.space_group_name_H-M   'P 1'
#
loop_
_entity.id
_entity.type
_entity.pdbx_description
1 polymer ?
#
loop_
_entity_poly.entity_id
_entity_poly.type
_entity_poly.pdbx_seq_one_letter_code
_entity_poly.pdbx_strand_id
1 'polypeptide(L)' 'LSCATCHVIVDADWYAKTGGPSEDEEDMLDLAFSLSDTSRLGCQIAMSAELDGLRVTVPDDF' A
#
# COMPACT_ATOMS: atom_id res chain seq x y z
N LEU A 1 2.76 9.42 -14.81
CA LEU A 1 3.65 8.25 -14.84
C LEU A 1 3.01 7.25 -13.89
N SER A 2 2.49 6.12 -14.38
CA SER A 2 1.84 5.08 -13.59
C SER A 2 2.80 3.89 -13.43
N CYS A 3 2.96 3.40 -12.20
CA CYS A 3 3.85 2.29 -11.84
C CYS A 3 3.42 1.68 -10.50
N ALA A 4 3.91 0.49 -10.16
CA ALA A 4 3.67 -0.17 -8.87
C ALA A 4 4.94 -0.26 -7.98
N THR A 5 5.99 0.51 -8.28
CA THR A 5 7.30 0.40 -7.58
C THR A 5 7.29 0.91 -6.14
N CYS A 6 6.20 1.55 -5.71
CA CYS A 6 5.99 1.99 -4.33
C CYS A 6 5.06 1.05 -3.54
N HIS A 7 4.80 -0.15 -4.08
CA HIS A 7 4.01 -1.17 -3.41
C HIS A 7 4.60 -1.50 -2.03
N VAL A 8 3.71 -1.46 -1.04
CA VAL A 8 3.98 -1.85 0.34
C VAL A 8 2.83 -2.71 0.86
N ILE A 9 3.13 -3.62 1.78
CA ILE A 9 2.14 -4.40 2.51
C ILE A 9 1.96 -3.73 3.86
N VAL A 10 0.76 -3.21 4.13
CA VAL A 10 0.45 -2.53 5.39
C VAL A 10 0.13 -3.58 6.45
N ASP A 11 0.65 -3.40 7.66
CA ASP A 11 0.30 -4.25 8.80
C ASP A 11 -1.21 -4.19 9.06
N ALA A 12 -1.83 -5.33 9.39
CA ALA A 12 -3.29 -5.46 9.43
C ALA A 12 -3.96 -4.50 10.41
N ASP A 13 -3.29 -4.22 11.54
CA ASP A 13 -3.75 -3.27 12.56
C ASP A 13 -3.79 -1.80 12.06
N TRP A 14 -3.14 -1.52 10.93
CA TRP A 14 -3.00 -0.18 10.36
C TRP A 14 -3.75 0.01 9.05
N TYR A 15 -4.09 -1.06 8.33
CA TYR A 15 -4.68 -0.97 6.99
C TYR A 15 -5.95 -0.11 6.95
N ALA A 16 -6.88 -0.30 7.90
CA ALA A 16 -8.10 0.51 7.94
C ALA A 16 -7.82 2.02 8.13
N LYS A 17 -6.69 2.39 8.74
CA LYS A 17 -6.30 3.79 8.96
C LYS A 17 -5.65 4.44 7.75
N THR A 18 -5.11 3.66 6.81
CA THR A 18 -4.53 4.19 5.57
C THR A 18 -5.60 4.50 4.51
N GLY A 19 -6.85 4.12 4.77
CA GLY A 19 -7.92 4.11 3.79
C GLY A 19 -7.82 2.91 2.84
N GLY A 20 -8.83 2.75 1.99
CA GLY A 20 -8.78 1.80 0.89
C GLY A 20 -8.02 2.37 -0.30
N PRO A 21 -7.52 1.49 -1.21
CA PRO A 21 -7.04 1.93 -2.50
C PRO A 21 -8.19 2.57 -3.33
N SER A 22 -7.84 3.50 -4.23
CA SER A 22 -8.78 3.93 -5.27
C SER A 22 -8.84 2.93 -6.42
N GLU A 23 -9.83 3.04 -7.31
CA GLU A 23 -9.92 2.19 -8.52
C GLU A 23 -8.62 2.24 -9.36
N ASP A 24 -8.09 3.44 -9.62
CA ASP A 24 -6.80 3.61 -10.30
C ASP A 24 -5.61 2.96 -9.54
N GLU A 25 -5.70 2.87 -8.21
CA GLU A 25 -4.67 2.24 -7.39
C GLU A 25 -4.78 0.71 -7.46
N GLU A 26 -6.00 0.18 -7.41
CA GLU A 26 -6.32 -1.25 -7.59
C GLU A 26 -5.82 -1.75 -8.95
N ASP A 27 -6.11 -1.02 -10.03
CA ASP A 27 -5.64 -1.33 -11.39
C ASP A 27 -4.11 -1.45 -11.47
N MET A 28 -3.38 -0.65 -10.68
CA MET A 28 -1.93 -0.70 -10.63
C MET A 28 -1.40 -1.80 -9.71
N LEU A 29 -2.10 -2.07 -8.61
CA LEU A 29 -1.77 -3.16 -7.69
C LEU A 29 -1.94 -4.53 -8.34
N ASP A 30 -2.85 -4.69 -9.30
CA ASP A 30 -2.98 -5.90 -10.11
C ASP A 30 -1.71 -6.25 -10.89
N LEU A 31 -0.83 -5.28 -11.12
CA LEU A 31 0.47 -5.46 -11.78
C LEU A 31 1.62 -5.70 -10.79
N ALA A 32 1.37 -5.61 -9.48
CA ALA A 32 2.38 -5.74 -8.45
C ALA A 32 2.73 -7.21 -8.16
N PHE A 33 4.02 -7.47 -7.91
CA PHE A 33 4.46 -8.78 -7.43
C PHE A 33 4.08 -8.96 -5.95
N SER A 34 3.82 -10.21 -5.54
CA SER A 34 3.54 -10.54 -4.14
C SER A 34 2.38 -9.73 -3.53
N LEU A 35 1.30 -9.54 -4.30
CA LEU A 35 0.08 -8.86 -3.84
C LEU A 35 -0.54 -9.57 -2.63
N SER A 36 -1.07 -8.79 -1.70
CA SER A 36 -1.68 -9.19 -0.43
C SER A 36 -2.95 -8.36 -0.22
N ASP A 37 -3.86 -8.85 0.62
CA ASP A 37 -5.12 -8.17 0.96
C ASP A 37 -4.89 -6.77 1.57
N THR A 38 -3.73 -6.54 2.19
CA THR A 38 -3.36 -5.26 2.80
C THR A 38 -2.33 -4.47 1.99
N SER A 39 -2.16 -4.81 0.72
CA SER A 39 -1.30 -4.06 -0.20
C SER A 39 -1.84 -2.67 -0.48
N ARG A 40 -0.93 -1.70 -0.56
CA ARG A 40 -1.18 -0.32 -0.98
C ARG A 40 -0.02 0.18 -1.83
N LEU A 41 -0.28 1.14 -2.69
CA LEU A 41 0.76 1.99 -3.26
C LEU A 41 1.11 3.06 -2.24
N GLY A 42 2.31 2.98 -1.66
CA GLY A 42 2.75 3.88 -0.59
C GLY A 42 2.66 5.37 -0.97
N CYS A 43 2.79 5.70 -2.27
CA CYS A 43 2.65 7.07 -2.76
C CYS A 43 1.21 7.62 -2.70
N GLN A 44 0.20 6.76 -2.55
CA GLN A 44 -1.22 7.11 -2.42
C GLN A 44 -1.69 7.18 -0.95
N ILE A 45 -0.83 6.80 0.02
CA ILE A 45 -1.16 6.92 1.43
C ILE A 45 -0.84 8.35 1.90
N ALA A 46 -1.88 9.13 2.21
CA ALA A 46 -1.71 10.47 2.79
C ALA A 46 -1.34 10.37 4.28
N MET A 47 -0.20 10.95 4.66
CA MET A 47 0.26 10.95 6.05
C MET A 47 -0.60 11.85 6.94
N SER A 48 -0.94 11.36 8.14
CA SER A 48 -1.64 12.10 9.18
C SER A 48 -1.07 11.72 10.57
N ALA A 49 -1.44 12.49 11.60
CA ALA A 49 -1.04 12.17 12.97
C ALA A 49 -1.60 10.80 13.46
N GLU A 50 -2.67 10.30 12.85
CA GLU A 50 -3.29 9.00 13.18
C GLU A 50 -2.44 7.81 12.71
N LEU A 51 -1.44 8.06 11.85
CA LEU A 51 -0.49 7.09 11.32
C LEU A 51 0.86 7.11 12.06
N ASP A 52 0.99 7.83 13.18
CA ASP A 52 2.21 7.80 14.00
C ASP A 52 2.47 6.38 14.53
N GLY A 53 3.56 5.75 14.08
CA GLY A 53 3.90 4.36 14.34
C GLY A 53 3.45 3.36 13.27
N LEU A 54 2.93 3.81 12.12
CA LEU A 54 2.59 2.98 10.96
C LEU A 54 3.71 1.98 10.63
N ARG A 55 3.32 0.72 10.45
CA ARG A 55 4.22 -0.35 10.01
C ARG A 55 3.83 -0.83 8.64
N VAL A 56 4.83 -0.93 7.79
CA VAL A 56 4.72 -1.48 6.44
C VAL A 56 5.89 -2.39 6.16
N THR A 57 5.67 -3.34 5.26
CA THR A 57 6.71 -4.21 4.72
C THR A 57 6.88 -3.90 3.24
N VAL A 58 8.11 -3.71 2.80
CA VAL A 58 8.43 -3.68 1.37
C VAL A 58 8.47 -5.14 0.90
N PRO A 59 7.68 -5.53 -0.11
CA PRO A 59 7.71 -6.89 -0.64
C PRO A 59 9.11 -7.24 -1.17
N ASP A 60 9.57 -8.46 -0.93
CA ASP A 60 10.81 -8.94 -1.52
C ASP A 60 10.60 -9.24 -3.01
N ASP A 61 11.47 -8.71 -3.87
CA ASP A 61 11.53 -9.04 -5.30
C ASP A 61 12.22 -10.40 -5.46
N PHE A 62 11.47 -11.43 -5.84
CA PHE A 62 12.03 -12.65 -6.46
C PHE A 62 11.16 -13.14 -7.62
#